data_AF-A0A2E2TR30-F1
#
_entry.id   AF-A0A2E2TR30-F1
#
_cell.length_a   1.000
_cell.length_b   1.000
_cell.length_c   1.000
_cell.angle_alpha   90.00
_cell.angle_beta   90.00
_cell.angle_gamma   90.00
#
_symmetry.space_group_name_H-M   'P 1'
#
loop_
_entity.id
_entity.type
_entity.pdbx_description
1 polymer ?
#
loop_
_entity_poly.entity_id
_entity_poly.type
_entity_poly.pdbx_seq_one_letter_code
_entity_poly.pdbx_strand_id
1 'polypeptide(L)'
;MSIQIAVSIDGIEGFLLFKAGKDWKAFDFYQKSIVSYLANTKNMDDFRQRGRELMKVQLPDFRYEKWRLSHLQEVEYNYLIEKEIQDGFVSVAPKILKGTVKEIKSKLEKCQSTTEILFTLKILLDEGYFEISRSEGKSFLTFFSQTLFGTHRKTVLYHSYTELLKKGFPSYFSE
;
A
#
# COMPACT_ATOMS: atom_id res chain seq x y z
N MET A 1 22.14 23.30 8.17
CA MET A 1 20.77 22.77 8.34
C MET A 1 20.52 21.75 7.24
N SER A 2 20.05 20.56 7.59
CA SER A 2 19.72 19.48 6.65
C SER A 2 18.20 19.42 6.45
N ILE A 3 17.78 19.18 5.22
CA ILE A 3 16.38 18.98 4.84
C ILE A 3 16.15 17.47 4.74
N GLN A 4 15.08 16.99 5.37
CA GLN A 4 14.73 15.57 5.39
C GLN A 4 13.50 15.35 4.52
N ILE A 5 13.53 14.30 3.70
CA ILE A 5 12.42 13.89 2.84
C ILE A 5 12.04 12.46 3.20
N ALA A 6 10.79 12.27 3.64
CA ALA A 6 10.24 10.96 3.87
C ALA A 6 10.10 10.19 2.55
N VAL A 7 10.39 8.90 2.59
CA VAL A 7 10.18 7.98 1.47
C VAL A 7 9.64 6.66 2.01
N SER A 8 8.74 6.05 1.26
CA SER A 8 8.24 4.69 1.47
C SER A 8 8.51 3.88 0.21
N ILE A 9 9.26 2.80 0.34
CA ILE A 9 9.55 1.87 -0.78
C ILE A 9 9.19 0.47 -0.31
N ASP A 10 8.29 -0.19 -1.06
CA ASP A 10 7.75 -1.50 -0.73
C ASP A 10 7.16 -1.57 0.69
N GLY A 11 6.62 -0.43 1.17
CA GLY A 11 6.07 -0.27 2.51
C GLY A 11 7.10 -0.06 3.63
N ILE A 12 8.38 0.11 3.30
CA ILE A 12 9.44 0.43 4.26
C ILE A 12 9.67 1.94 4.27
N GLU A 13 9.36 2.56 5.42
CA GLU A 13 9.57 3.99 5.65
C GLU A 13 11.05 4.33 5.87
N GLY A 14 11.46 5.48 5.38
CA GLY A 14 12.82 5.99 5.52
C GLY A 14 12.92 7.49 5.24
N PHE A 15 14.13 8.01 5.34
CA PHE A 15 14.41 9.43 5.09
C PHE A 15 15.62 9.61 4.18
N LEU A 16 15.51 10.58 3.27
CA LEU A 16 16.60 11.10 2.49
C LEU A 16 17.04 12.44 3.08
N LEU A 17 18.36 12.63 3.19
CA LEU A 17 18.94 13.84 3.77
C LEU A 17 19.60 14.66 2.67
N PHE A 18 19.24 15.95 2.61
CA PHE A 18 19.84 16.93 1.71
C PHE A 18 20.45 18.08 2.50
N LYS A 19 21.59 18.59 2.05
CA LYS A 19 22.15 19.83 2.59
C LYS A 19 21.36 21.01 2.03
N ALA A 20 21.02 21.97 2.89
CA ALA A 20 20.44 23.23 2.44
C ALA A 20 21.36 23.93 1.42
N GLY A 21 20.78 24.69 0.49
CA GLY A 21 21.53 25.38 -0.57
C GLY A 21 21.50 24.62 -1.90
N LYS A 22 22.66 24.49 -2.57
CA LYS A 22 22.73 23.93 -3.93
C LYS A 22 22.25 22.48 -4.02
N ASP A 23 22.57 21.65 -3.03
CA ASP A 23 22.17 20.24 -2.98
C ASP A 23 20.64 20.09 -2.97
N TRP A 24 19.97 20.75 -2.02
CA TRP A 24 18.51 20.81 -1.97
C TRP A 24 17.88 21.42 -3.22
N LYS A 25 18.40 22.55 -3.74
CA LYS A 25 17.81 23.22 -4.91
C LYS A 25 17.87 22.34 -6.17
N ALA A 26 18.94 21.60 -6.36
CA ALA A 26 19.06 20.65 -7.47
C ALA A 26 18.03 19.51 -7.34
N PHE A 27 17.85 19.00 -6.13
CA PHE A 27 16.85 17.96 -5.86
C PHE A 27 15.42 18.48 -6.01
N ASP A 28 15.09 19.65 -5.47
CA ASP A 28 13.77 20.27 -5.59
C ASP A 28 13.38 20.53 -7.07
N PHE A 29 14.35 20.96 -7.89
CA PHE A 29 14.12 21.10 -9.34
C PHE A 29 13.83 19.76 -10.01
N TYR A 30 14.61 18.72 -9.69
CA TYR A 30 14.37 17.37 -10.18
C TYR A 30 13.01 16.82 -9.73
N GLN A 31 12.64 17.03 -8.46
CA GLN A 31 11.36 16.60 -7.91
C GLN A 31 10.20 17.18 -8.74
N LYS A 32 10.23 18.49 -8.97
CA LYS A 32 9.22 19.22 -9.73
C LYS A 32 9.12 18.74 -11.18
N SER A 33 10.24 18.39 -11.81
CA SER A 33 10.22 17.90 -13.19
C SER A 33 9.56 16.53 -13.29
N ILE A 34 9.83 15.62 -12.35
CA ILE A 34 9.17 14.30 -12.29
C ILE A 34 7.68 14.45 -12.01
N VAL A 35 7.30 15.26 -11.02
CA VAL A 35 5.88 15.51 -10.69
C VAL A 35 5.15 16.09 -11.91
N SER A 36 5.73 17.09 -12.58
CA SER A 36 5.13 17.69 -13.78
C SER A 36 5.02 16.70 -14.94
N TYR A 37 5.97 15.77 -15.08
CA TYR A 37 5.96 14.76 -16.12
C TYR A 37 4.84 13.73 -15.91
N LEU A 38 4.59 13.36 -14.65
CA LEU A 38 3.55 12.41 -14.25
C LEU A 38 2.15 13.05 -14.17
N ALA A 39 2.04 14.35 -13.92
CA ALA A 39 0.77 15.08 -13.87
C ALA A 39 -0.05 15.00 -15.16
N ASN A 40 0.60 14.76 -16.31
CA ASN A 40 -0.04 14.66 -17.62
C ASN A 40 -0.36 13.21 -18.04
N THR A 41 -0.49 12.31 -17.06
CA THR A 41 -0.86 10.91 -17.30
C THR A 41 -2.34 10.79 -17.61
N LYS A 42 -2.68 10.01 -18.64
CA LYS A 42 -4.08 9.84 -19.08
C LYS A 42 -4.82 8.73 -18.32
N ASN A 43 -4.10 7.68 -17.93
CA ASN A 43 -4.61 6.50 -17.24
C ASN A 43 -3.42 5.71 -16.64
N MET A 44 -3.71 4.57 -15.99
CA MET A 44 -2.65 3.76 -15.37
C MET A 44 -1.67 3.11 -16.32
N ASP A 45 -2.08 2.79 -17.54
CA ASP A 45 -1.16 2.18 -18.51
C ASP A 45 -0.13 3.22 -18.98
N ASP A 46 -0.58 4.46 -19.24
CA ASP A 46 0.30 5.61 -19.51
C ASP A 46 1.20 5.92 -18.30
N PHE A 47 0.64 5.94 -17.08
CA PHE A 47 1.44 6.12 -15.85
C PHE A 47 2.53 5.05 -15.72
N ARG A 48 2.19 3.77 -15.88
CA ARG A 48 3.15 2.66 -15.79
C ARG A 48 4.22 2.73 -16.88
N GLN A 49 3.84 3.08 -18.09
CA GLN A 49 4.79 3.29 -19.18
C GLN A 49 5.78 4.41 -18.84
N ARG A 50 5.28 5.57 -18.41
CA ARG A 50 6.11 6.70 -18.00
C ARG A 50 7.00 6.37 -16.81
N GLY A 51 6.49 5.66 -15.82
CA GLY A 51 7.26 5.16 -14.69
C GLY A 51 8.43 4.28 -15.14
N ARG A 52 8.19 3.35 -16.07
CA ARG A 52 9.26 2.52 -16.67
C ARG A 52 10.32 3.36 -17.38
N GLU A 53 9.92 4.36 -18.17
CA GLU A 53 10.88 5.24 -18.85
C GLU A 53 11.71 6.06 -17.85
N LEU A 54 11.08 6.60 -16.80
CA LEU A 54 11.80 7.30 -15.74
C LEU A 54 12.82 6.38 -15.06
N MET A 55 12.47 5.12 -14.79
CA MET A 55 13.37 4.17 -14.12
C MET A 55 14.54 3.69 -14.97
N LYS A 56 14.52 3.87 -16.30
CA LYS A 56 15.68 3.59 -17.17
C LYS A 56 16.79 4.63 -17.03
N VAL A 57 16.46 5.84 -16.56
CA VAL A 57 17.42 6.93 -16.41
C VAL A 57 18.24 6.70 -15.15
N GLN A 58 19.52 6.38 -15.32
CA GLN A 58 20.49 6.34 -14.23
C GLN A 58 20.82 7.75 -13.77
N LEU A 59 20.75 7.98 -12.46
CA LEU A 59 21.07 9.27 -11.86
C LEU A 59 22.38 9.18 -11.10
N PRO A 60 23.19 10.27 -11.12
CA PRO A 60 24.46 10.28 -10.41
C PRO A 60 24.29 10.25 -8.88
N ASP A 61 23.09 10.56 -8.38
CA ASP A 61 22.78 10.58 -6.96
C ASP A 61 21.66 9.57 -6.64
N PHE A 62 22.02 8.52 -5.89
CA PHE A 62 21.09 7.45 -5.51
C PHE A 62 19.88 7.95 -4.71
N ARG A 63 19.98 9.11 -4.03
CA ARG A 63 18.84 9.70 -3.29
C ARG A 63 17.71 10.06 -4.24
N TYR A 64 18.03 10.49 -5.46
CA TYR A 64 17.05 10.90 -6.46
C TYR A 64 16.31 9.68 -7.01
N GLU A 65 17.02 8.56 -7.19
CA GLU A 65 16.44 7.29 -7.61
C GLU A 65 15.52 6.71 -6.54
N LYS A 66 15.96 6.72 -5.27
CA LYS A 66 15.13 6.28 -4.14
C LYS A 66 13.86 7.12 -4.01
N TRP A 67 13.98 8.44 -4.09
CA TRP A 67 12.82 9.32 -4.05
C TRP A 67 11.87 9.05 -5.22
N ARG A 68 12.41 8.94 -6.44
CA ARG A 68 11.62 8.66 -7.65
C ARG A 68 10.84 7.35 -7.52
N LEU A 69 11.48 6.28 -7.08
CA LEU A 69 10.82 4.99 -6.89
C LEU A 69 9.70 5.09 -5.85
N SER A 70 9.99 5.72 -4.71
CA SER A 70 9.00 5.95 -3.66
C SER A 70 7.79 6.73 -4.16
N HIS A 71 8.03 7.83 -4.89
CA HIS A 71 6.96 8.66 -5.44
C HIS A 71 6.11 7.91 -6.47
N LEU A 72 6.73 7.09 -7.34
CA LEU A 72 5.98 6.26 -8.29
C LEU A 72 5.07 5.26 -7.57
N GLN A 73 5.55 4.62 -6.51
CA GLN A 73 4.74 3.69 -5.72
C GLN A 73 3.59 4.40 -4.99
N GLU A 74 3.84 5.58 -4.43
CA GLU A 74 2.81 6.40 -3.80
C GLU A 74 1.70 6.78 -4.79
N VAL A 75 2.06 7.24 -5.99
CA VAL A 75 1.07 7.63 -7.01
C VAL A 75 0.28 6.41 -7.52
N GLU A 76 0.92 5.27 -7.75
CA GLU A 76 0.21 4.04 -8.11
C GLU A 76 -0.76 3.61 -7.01
N TYR A 77 -0.32 3.68 -5.74
CA TYR A 77 -1.16 3.35 -4.60
C TYR A 77 -2.38 4.28 -4.49
N ASN A 78 -2.19 5.59 -4.64
CA ASN A 78 -3.28 6.56 -4.64
C ASN A 78 -4.27 6.30 -5.78
N TYR A 79 -3.79 5.98 -6.99
CA TYR A 79 -4.68 5.64 -8.10
C TYR A 79 -5.50 4.38 -7.82
N LEU A 80 -4.87 3.34 -7.25
CA LEU A 80 -5.57 2.11 -6.87
C LEU A 80 -6.66 2.40 -5.83
N ILE A 81 -6.37 3.23 -4.82
CA ILE A 81 -7.36 3.69 -3.85
C ILE A 81 -8.51 4.46 -4.53
N GLU A 82 -8.20 5.42 -5.40
CA GLU A 82 -9.22 6.23 -6.10
C GLU A 82 -10.11 5.37 -6.99
N LYS A 83 -9.52 4.45 -7.76
CA LYS A 83 -10.26 3.50 -8.59
C LYS A 83 -11.16 2.61 -7.74
N GLU A 84 -10.69 2.14 -6.57
CA GLU A 84 -11.50 1.33 -5.67
C GLU A 84 -12.54 2.13 -4.86
N ILE A 85 -12.38 3.45 -4.74
CA ILE A 85 -13.44 4.36 -4.28
C ILE A 85 -14.50 4.49 -5.38
N GLN A 86 -14.10 4.68 -6.63
CA GLN A 86 -14.99 4.78 -7.80
C GLN A 86 -15.74 3.47 -8.08
N ASP A 87 -15.08 2.32 -7.93
CA ASP A 87 -15.66 0.99 -8.08
C ASP A 87 -16.66 0.65 -6.95
N GLY A 88 -16.85 1.54 -5.97
CA GLY A 88 -18.00 1.53 -5.06
C GLY A 88 -18.06 0.34 -4.10
N PHE A 89 -16.94 -0.37 -3.89
CA PHE A 89 -16.97 -1.58 -3.09
C PHE A 89 -17.29 -1.27 -1.62
N VAL A 90 -18.47 -1.70 -1.17
CA VAL A 90 -18.96 -1.56 0.20
C VAL A 90 -18.41 -2.71 1.05
N SER A 91 -17.62 -2.35 2.05
CA SER A 91 -17.16 -3.28 3.08
C SER A 91 -18.35 -3.74 3.92
N VAL A 92 -18.57 -5.05 3.99
CA VAL A 92 -19.55 -5.68 4.88
C VAL A 92 -18.82 -6.23 6.09
N ALA A 93 -19.29 -5.88 7.29
CA ALA A 93 -18.75 -6.40 8.53
C ALA A 93 -18.91 -7.92 8.58
N PRO A 94 -17.84 -8.70 8.81
CA PRO A 94 -17.96 -10.15 8.89
C PRO A 94 -18.75 -10.55 10.13
N LYS A 95 -19.51 -11.64 10.01
CA LYS A 95 -20.23 -12.21 11.14
C LYS A 95 -19.24 -12.87 12.09
N ILE A 96 -19.09 -12.32 13.28
CA ILE A 96 -18.17 -12.83 14.31
C ILE A 96 -18.90 -13.88 15.13
N LEU A 97 -18.31 -15.08 15.19
CA LEU A 97 -18.82 -16.23 15.94
C LEU A 97 -18.15 -16.36 17.32
N LYS A 98 -16.91 -15.85 17.47
CA LYS A 98 -16.14 -15.92 18.72
C LYS A 98 -15.44 -14.59 19.02
N GLY A 99 -15.46 -14.21 20.29
CA GLY A 99 -14.85 -12.96 20.77
C GLY A 99 -15.57 -11.71 20.28
N THR A 100 -14.91 -10.55 20.42
CA THR A 100 -15.43 -9.26 19.96
C THR A 100 -14.55 -8.62 18.90
N VAL A 101 -15.11 -7.71 18.10
CA VAL A 101 -14.34 -6.87 17.15
C VAL A 101 -13.16 -6.20 17.85
N LYS A 102 -13.36 -5.70 19.09
CA LYS A 102 -12.34 -5.00 19.86
C LYS A 102 -11.18 -5.92 20.27
N GLU A 103 -11.46 -7.14 20.70
CA GLU A 103 -10.45 -8.13 21.06
C GLU A 103 -9.63 -8.57 19.83
N ILE A 104 -10.33 -8.86 18.73
CA ILE A 104 -9.70 -9.22 17.45
C ILE A 104 -8.81 -8.07 16.98
N LYS A 105 -9.34 -6.84 16.99
CA LYS A 105 -8.58 -5.64 16.64
C LYS A 105 -7.32 -5.49 17.49
N SER A 106 -7.44 -5.65 18.82
CA SER A 106 -6.31 -5.56 19.74
C SER A 106 -5.25 -6.64 19.49
N LYS A 107 -5.63 -7.83 19.01
CA LYS A 107 -4.66 -8.85 18.55
C LYS A 107 -3.93 -8.38 17.29
N LEU A 108 -4.66 -7.87 16.30
CA LEU A 108 -4.11 -7.44 15.02
C LEU A 108 -3.24 -6.18 15.13
N GLU A 109 -3.57 -5.26 16.03
CA GLU A 109 -2.78 -4.04 16.30
C GLU A 109 -1.40 -4.35 16.90
N LYS A 110 -1.17 -5.57 17.43
CA LYS A 110 0.14 -6.01 17.95
C LYS A 110 1.08 -6.52 16.88
N CYS A 111 0.55 -6.84 15.69
CA CYS A 111 1.33 -7.34 14.58
C CYS A 111 2.26 -6.25 14.03
N GLN A 112 3.47 -6.63 13.64
CA GLN A 112 4.51 -5.73 13.17
C GLN A 112 4.44 -5.45 11.66
N SER A 113 3.62 -6.21 10.92
CA SER A 113 3.50 -6.07 9.45
C SER A 113 2.12 -6.46 8.92
N THR A 114 1.79 -6.00 7.71
CA THR A 114 0.56 -6.39 7.00
C THR A 114 0.50 -7.90 6.73
N THR A 115 1.65 -8.52 6.45
CA THR A 115 1.78 -9.97 6.28
C THR A 115 1.44 -10.72 7.58
N GLU A 116 1.95 -10.25 8.71
CA GLU A 116 1.64 -10.86 10.02
C GLU A 116 0.15 -10.68 10.38
N ILE A 117 -0.45 -9.54 10.03
CA ILE A 117 -1.89 -9.31 10.18
C ILE A 117 -2.68 -10.33 9.34
N LEU A 118 -2.27 -10.56 8.09
CA LEU A 118 -2.91 -11.55 7.21
C LEU A 118 -2.82 -12.98 7.75
N PHE A 119 -1.65 -13.40 8.26
CA PHE A 119 -1.49 -14.71 8.89
C PHE A 119 -2.32 -14.82 10.18
N THR A 120 -2.35 -13.77 11.00
CA THR A 120 -3.18 -13.76 12.21
C THR A 120 -4.66 -13.86 11.87
N LEU A 121 -5.14 -13.11 10.88
CA LEU A 121 -6.51 -13.20 10.38
C LEU A 121 -6.84 -14.59 9.86
N LYS A 122 -5.89 -15.24 9.16
CA LYS A 122 -6.03 -16.63 8.74
C LYS A 122 -6.20 -17.57 9.93
N ILE A 123 -5.35 -17.47 10.95
CA ILE A 123 -5.43 -18.33 12.14
C ILE A 123 -6.81 -18.18 12.79
N LEU A 124 -7.31 -16.96 12.93
CA LEU A 124 -8.65 -16.70 13.48
C LEU A 124 -9.77 -17.29 12.60
N LEU A 125 -9.62 -17.27 11.28
CA LEU A 125 -10.54 -17.94 10.36
C LEU A 125 -10.53 -19.45 10.55
N ASP A 126 -9.35 -20.06 10.58
CA ASP A 126 -9.17 -21.50 10.78
C ASP A 126 -9.68 -21.95 12.16
N GLU A 127 -9.59 -21.08 13.18
CA GLU A 127 -10.16 -21.29 14.53
C GLU A 127 -11.68 -21.04 14.62
N GLY A 128 -12.31 -20.62 13.52
CA GLY A 128 -13.75 -20.39 13.43
C GLY A 128 -14.23 -19.15 14.19
N TYR A 129 -13.43 -18.07 14.24
CA TYR A 129 -13.88 -16.79 14.80
C TYR A 129 -14.90 -16.07 13.92
N PHE A 130 -14.95 -16.41 12.63
CA PHE A 130 -15.80 -15.74 11.65
C PHE A 130 -16.62 -16.75 10.86
N GLU A 131 -17.83 -16.34 10.51
CA GLU A 131 -18.61 -16.94 9.43
C GLU A 131 -18.42 -16.07 8.20
N ILE A 132 -17.65 -16.57 7.24
CA ILE A 132 -17.47 -15.92 5.95
C ILE A 132 -17.76 -16.92 4.84
N SER A 133 -18.47 -16.47 3.81
CA SER A 133 -18.57 -17.18 2.55
C SER A 133 -17.36 -16.86 1.67
N ARG A 134 -17.07 -17.76 0.72
CA ARG A 134 -15.86 -17.70 -0.12
C ARG A 134 -15.77 -16.42 -0.95
N SER A 135 -16.89 -15.93 -1.47
CA SER A 135 -16.98 -14.68 -2.24
C SER A 135 -16.74 -13.42 -1.41
N GLU A 136 -16.69 -13.53 -0.07
CA GLU A 136 -16.53 -12.39 0.83
C GLU A 136 -15.09 -12.10 1.22
N GLY A 137 -14.09 -12.87 0.74
CA GLY A 137 -12.68 -12.67 1.11
C GLY A 137 -12.16 -11.24 0.87
N LYS A 138 -12.54 -10.63 -0.27
CA LYS A 138 -12.22 -9.22 -0.54
C LYS A 138 -12.89 -8.28 0.46
N SER A 139 -14.17 -8.51 0.78
CA SER A 139 -14.90 -7.72 1.77
C SER A 139 -14.34 -7.86 3.17
N PHE A 140 -14.00 -9.08 3.57
CA PHE A 140 -13.39 -9.40 4.85
C PHE A 140 -12.07 -8.66 5.06
N LEU A 141 -11.15 -8.73 4.09
CA LEU A 141 -9.88 -8.02 4.15
C LEU A 141 -10.06 -6.51 4.08
N THR A 142 -11.07 -6.04 3.34
CA THR A 142 -11.41 -4.60 3.26
C THR A 142 -11.91 -4.08 4.60
N PHE A 143 -12.79 -4.83 5.28
CA PHE A 143 -13.30 -4.49 6.61
C PHE A 143 -12.18 -4.34 7.64
N PHE A 144 -11.27 -5.32 7.71
CA PHE A 144 -10.17 -5.25 8.66
C PHE A 144 -9.15 -4.17 8.30
N SER A 145 -8.92 -3.91 7.00
CA SER A 145 -8.08 -2.79 6.57
C SER A 145 -8.65 -1.45 7.03
N GLN A 146 -9.96 -1.23 6.84
CA GLN A 146 -10.63 -0.02 7.31
C GLN A 146 -10.57 0.12 8.83
N THR A 147 -10.79 -0.99 9.53
CA THR A 147 -10.82 -1.01 10.99
C THR A 147 -9.45 -0.70 11.59
N LEU A 148 -8.37 -1.19 10.98
CA LEU A 148 -7.00 -1.04 11.49
C LEU A 148 -6.31 0.24 11.01
N PHE A 149 -6.54 0.62 9.76
CA PHE A 149 -5.76 1.66 9.09
C PHE A 149 -6.60 2.88 8.68
N GLY A 150 -7.92 2.82 8.85
CA GLY A 150 -8.86 3.87 8.44
C GLY A 150 -9.40 3.69 7.01
N THR A 151 -10.46 4.44 6.69
CA THR A 151 -11.23 4.32 5.44
C THR A 151 -10.40 4.62 4.18
N HIS A 152 -9.37 5.45 4.29
CA HIS A 152 -8.43 5.79 3.21
C HIS A 152 -7.44 4.67 2.87
N ARG A 153 -7.31 3.65 3.75
CA ARG A 153 -6.41 2.49 3.60
C ARG A 153 -7.19 1.19 3.50
N LYS A 154 -8.44 1.25 3.02
CA LYS A 154 -9.39 0.12 2.98
C LYS A 154 -8.90 -1.11 2.22
N THR A 155 -7.85 -1.03 1.40
CA THR A 155 -7.40 -2.15 0.57
C THR A 155 -5.98 -2.62 0.85
N VAL A 156 -5.33 -2.07 1.88
CA VAL A 156 -3.98 -2.48 2.32
C VAL A 156 -3.86 -4.00 2.45
N LEU A 157 -4.76 -4.65 3.20
CA LEU A 157 -4.67 -6.09 3.42
C LEU A 157 -5.03 -6.88 2.16
N TYR A 158 -5.96 -6.40 1.35
CA TYR A 158 -6.34 -7.07 0.11
C TYR A 158 -5.18 -7.08 -0.90
N HIS A 159 -4.52 -5.95 -1.10
CA HIS A 159 -3.33 -5.86 -1.97
C HIS A 159 -2.18 -6.73 -1.46
N SER A 160 -1.84 -6.65 -0.17
CA SER A 160 -0.82 -7.51 0.43
C SER A 160 -1.14 -9.00 0.23
N TYR A 161 -2.41 -9.39 0.38
CA TYR A 161 -2.85 -10.75 0.13
C TYR A 161 -2.67 -11.17 -1.34
N THR A 162 -3.05 -10.33 -2.30
CA THR A 162 -2.84 -10.63 -3.73
C THR A 162 -1.37 -10.78 -4.11
N GLU A 163 -0.48 -10.01 -3.48
CA GLU A 163 0.97 -10.14 -3.69
C GLU A 163 1.51 -11.45 -3.10
N LEU A 164 0.99 -11.91 -1.96
CA LEU A 164 1.32 -13.22 -1.42
C LEU A 164 0.88 -14.35 -2.35
N LEU A 165 -0.33 -14.25 -2.94
CA LEU A 165 -0.81 -15.24 -3.92
C LEU A 165 0.11 -15.33 -5.13
N LYS A 166 0.56 -14.19 -5.68
CA LYS A 166 1.52 -14.15 -6.80
C LYS A 166 2.86 -14.80 -6.44
N LYS A 167 3.24 -14.78 -5.15
CA LYS A 167 4.45 -15.43 -4.61
C LYS A 167 4.25 -16.93 -4.30
N GLY A 168 3.09 -17.50 -4.67
CA GLY A 168 2.81 -18.93 -4.51
C GLY A 168 2.29 -19.31 -3.11
N PHE A 169 1.90 -18.33 -2.28
CA PHE A 169 1.24 -18.66 -1.01
C PHE A 169 -0.14 -19.27 -1.28
N PRO A 170 -0.55 -20.27 -0.47
CA PRO A 170 -1.84 -20.89 -0.63
C PRO A 170 -2.96 -19.87 -0.43
N SER A 171 -4.00 -20.00 -1.25
CA SER A 171 -5.17 -19.15 -1.11
C SER A 171 -5.95 -19.54 0.14
N TYR A 172 -6.18 -18.56 1.02
CA TYR A 172 -6.97 -18.73 2.23
C TYR A 172 -8.46 -18.50 2.00
N PHE A 173 -8.83 -17.98 0.83
CA PHE A 173 -10.20 -17.67 0.45
C PHE A 173 -10.58 -18.34 -0.89
N SER A 174 -9.86 -19.37 -1.34
CA SER A 174 -10.10 -20.02 -2.64
C SER A 174 -11.36 -20.90 -2.66
N GLU A 175 -11.86 -21.11 -3.88
CA GLU A 175 -13.01 -21.91 -4.30
C GLU A 175 -13.14 -23.31 -3.68
#